data_AF-A0A851ZFC8-F1
#
_entry.id   AF-A0A851ZFC8-F1
#
_cell.length_a   1.000
_cell.length_b   1.000
_cell.length_c   1.000
_cell.angle_alpha   90.00
_cell.angle_beta   90.00
_cell.angle_gamma   90.00
#
_symmetry.space_group_name_H-M   'P 1'
#
loop_
_entity.id
_entity.type
_entity.pdbx_description
1 polymer ?
#
loop_
_entity_poly.entity_id
_entity_poly.type
_entity_poly.pdbx_seq_one_letter_code
_entity_poly.pdbx_strand_id
1 'polypeptide(L)'
;ACAPLWSQTCGTSAFSTGICTRLDGDLRPVGTIAPTAQRCSTYMDIVIVLDGSNSIYPWYEVQNFLSNILSKFFIGPGQIQVGVLQYGERAVHEWVLGQYRTAEEVVEAAKNISRQEGRETRTAFAIRRACTEAFSPERGGRADATRLMIVVTDGESHDGEELPEALAECEKRNVTRYAIAVSSQPPPVPQFPLFGICRDQCGDSIGVRIWNLDNDGSSLPRCWATTCAGSRTLRISSGRSSTSPATPMRSISSTSPMRLLSMTLWMLWATDGILFGMVGAYDWDGAVLEESGHGHTIPSRKAFQKEFPLELKNHAAYLGYAVSSLRLPSGQRLYVAGAPRFQHKGKVILFEMATTGTVTVAQALTGEQIGSYFGSEVCVLDVDDDGVTDVLLVAAPMYLDPSPWGTMGHSVCPTPPQRLLAPVGTLHADKKPQDSRFGYAMAALPDLNHDGFNDAVVGAPLEDGHRGAIYIYHGAPGTLLPQYKQ
;
A
#
# COMPACT_ATOMS: atom_id res chain seq x y z
N ALA A 1 -8.46 -16.58 -16.01
CA ALA A 1 -9.30 -15.37 -15.89
C ALA A 1 -9.04 -14.70 -14.53
N CYS A 2 -9.07 -13.37 -14.44
CA CYS A 2 -8.77 -12.64 -13.21
C CYS A 2 -9.81 -11.55 -12.93
N ALA A 3 -10.11 -11.35 -11.65
CA ALA A 3 -10.93 -10.27 -11.12
C ALA A 3 -10.03 -9.38 -10.23
N PRO A 4 -9.34 -8.39 -10.81
CA PRO A 4 -8.32 -7.58 -10.10
C PRO A 4 -8.90 -6.67 -9.01
N LEU A 5 -10.18 -6.30 -9.15
CA LEU A 5 -10.91 -5.45 -8.20
C LEU A 5 -11.65 -6.25 -7.14
N TRP A 6 -11.45 -7.57 -7.08
CA TRP A 6 -11.96 -8.35 -5.97
C TRP A 6 -11.38 -7.81 -4.67
N SER A 7 -12.29 -7.41 -3.78
CA SER A 7 -11.96 -6.73 -2.55
C SER A 7 -12.64 -7.39 -1.37
N GLN A 8 -11.95 -7.34 -0.24
CA GLN A 8 -12.44 -7.83 1.03
C GLN A 8 -12.35 -6.71 2.05
N THR A 9 -13.36 -6.58 2.90
CA THR A 9 -13.35 -5.63 4.00
C THR A 9 -12.66 -6.25 5.22
N CYS A 10 -11.67 -5.55 5.77
CA CYS A 10 -11.15 -5.87 7.10
C CYS A 10 -11.31 -4.64 8.00
N GLY A 11 -12.31 -4.66 8.88
CA GLY A 11 -12.69 -3.49 9.68
C GLY A 11 -13.23 -2.37 8.81
N THR A 12 -12.73 -1.14 8.99
CA THR A 12 -13.12 0.05 8.21
C THR A 12 -12.36 0.19 6.87
N SER A 13 -11.46 -0.74 6.55
CA SER A 13 -10.63 -0.69 5.35
C SER A 13 -11.05 -1.76 4.34
N ALA A 14 -11.12 -1.39 3.06
CA ALA A 14 -11.30 -2.31 1.95
C ALA A 14 -9.94 -2.64 1.32
N PHE A 15 -9.66 -3.93 1.16
CA PHE A 15 -8.43 -4.46 0.58
C PHE A 15 -8.73 -5.08 -0.76
N SER A 16 -8.34 -4.42 -1.84
CA SER A 16 -8.33 -5.00 -3.18
C SER A 16 -7.05 -5.82 -3.34
N THR A 17 -7.20 -7.14 -3.44
CA THR A 17 -6.08 -8.09 -3.56
C THR A 17 -6.07 -8.80 -4.91
N GLY A 18 -7.22 -8.82 -5.61
CA GLY A 18 -7.41 -9.56 -6.84
C GLY A 18 -7.56 -11.06 -6.59
N ILE A 19 -8.33 -11.71 -7.46
CA ILE A 19 -8.48 -13.17 -7.48
C ILE A 19 -8.45 -13.67 -8.90
N CYS A 20 -7.75 -14.77 -9.16
CA CYS A 20 -7.67 -15.39 -10.47
C CYS A 20 -8.16 -16.84 -10.41
N THR A 21 -8.67 -17.33 -11.53
CA THR A 21 -9.03 -18.74 -11.73
C THR A 21 -8.34 -19.29 -12.97
N ARG A 22 -7.78 -20.48 -12.83
CA ARG A 22 -7.29 -21.29 -13.95
C ARG A 22 -8.49 -22.01 -14.57
N LEU A 23 -8.55 -22.05 -15.90
CA LEU A 23 -9.57 -22.74 -16.66
C LEU A 23 -8.93 -23.91 -17.42
N ASP A 24 -9.66 -25.00 -17.63
CA ASP A 24 -9.29 -26.07 -18.56
C ASP A 24 -9.72 -25.75 -20.01
N GLY A 25 -9.50 -26.71 -20.92
CA GLY A 25 -9.89 -26.59 -22.33
C GLY A 25 -11.40 -26.47 -22.57
N ASP A 26 -12.22 -26.87 -21.60
CA ASP A 26 -13.69 -26.74 -21.63
C ASP A 26 -14.17 -25.46 -20.91
N LEU A 27 -13.26 -24.54 -20.60
CA LEU A 27 -13.49 -23.31 -19.84
C LEU A 27 -14.03 -23.53 -18.41
N ARG A 28 -13.79 -24.69 -17.81
CA ARG A 28 -14.20 -24.99 -16.44
C ARG A 28 -13.13 -24.56 -15.44
N PRO A 29 -13.51 -23.99 -14.29
CA PRO A 29 -12.55 -23.60 -13.27
C PRO A 29 -11.91 -24.83 -12.63
N VAL A 30 -10.59 -24.93 -12.75
CA VAL A 30 -9.79 -26.05 -12.18
C VAL A 30 -9.02 -25.65 -10.92
N GLY A 31 -8.89 -24.35 -10.65
CA GLY A 31 -8.19 -23.88 -9.45
C GLY A 31 -8.23 -22.36 -9.32
N THR A 32 -8.05 -21.89 -8.09
CA THR A 32 -8.05 -20.46 -7.74
C THR A 32 -6.65 -20.03 -7.33
N ILE A 33 -6.24 -18.87 -7.83
CA ILE A 33 -4.95 -18.22 -7.54
C ILE A 33 -5.28 -16.90 -6.84
N ALA A 34 -4.96 -16.83 -5.54
CA ALA A 34 -5.16 -15.64 -4.71
C ALA A 34 -3.96 -15.42 -3.76
N PRO A 35 -2.72 -15.30 -4.29
CA PRO A 35 -1.50 -15.30 -3.50
C PRO A 35 -1.38 -14.07 -2.58
N THR A 36 -2.11 -13.01 -2.90
CA THR A 36 -2.17 -11.74 -2.19
C THR A 36 -3.37 -11.63 -1.26
N ALA A 37 -4.26 -12.64 -1.22
CA ALA A 37 -5.43 -12.65 -0.35
C ALA A 37 -4.98 -12.72 1.11
N GLN A 38 -4.88 -11.55 1.73
CA GLN A 38 -4.51 -11.44 3.12
C GLN A 38 -5.67 -11.96 3.97
N ARG A 39 -5.49 -13.01 4.77
CA ARG A 39 -6.44 -13.28 5.87
C ARG A 39 -6.46 -12.02 6.73
N CYS A 40 -7.63 -11.50 7.12
CA CYS A 40 -7.74 -10.35 8.01
C CYS A 40 -7.15 -10.71 9.40
N SER A 41 -5.82 -10.75 9.51
CA SER A 41 -5.10 -11.36 10.62
C SER A 41 -4.38 -10.30 11.45
N THR A 42 -5.16 -9.44 12.11
CA THR A 42 -4.78 -8.90 13.43
C THR A 42 -6.04 -8.46 14.15
N TYR A 43 -6.40 -9.22 15.16
CA TYR A 43 -7.31 -8.79 16.21
C TYR A 43 -6.48 -8.01 17.24
N MET A 44 -7.05 -6.99 17.88
CA MET A 44 -6.31 -6.06 18.75
C MET A 44 -6.98 -6.02 20.11
N ASP A 45 -6.18 -6.00 21.17
CA ASP A 45 -6.66 -5.80 22.53
C ASP A 45 -6.27 -4.39 22.94
N ILE A 46 -7.26 -3.57 23.28
CA ILE A 46 -7.07 -2.20 23.72
C ILE A 46 -7.44 -2.11 25.20
N VAL A 47 -6.53 -1.67 26.04
CA VAL A 47 -6.82 -1.34 27.45
C VAL A 47 -6.67 0.16 27.64
N ILE A 48 -7.75 0.83 28.03
CA ILE A 48 -7.70 2.23 28.42
C ILE A 48 -7.38 2.29 29.91
N VAL A 49 -6.30 2.98 30.25
CA VAL A 49 -5.88 3.27 31.63
C VAL A 49 -6.35 4.70 31.92
N LEU A 50 -7.46 4.78 32.65
CA LEU A 50 -8.26 6.00 32.78
C LEU A 50 -8.06 6.65 34.15
N ASP A 51 -7.57 7.88 34.17
CA ASP A 51 -7.44 8.66 35.39
C ASP A 51 -8.82 9.06 35.91
N GLY A 52 -9.15 8.58 37.10
CA GLY A 52 -10.38 8.86 37.85
C GLY A 52 -10.13 9.68 39.11
N SER A 53 -8.99 10.37 39.20
CA SER A 53 -8.60 11.21 40.33
C SER A 53 -9.49 12.47 40.47
N ASN A 54 -9.27 13.23 41.55
CA ASN A 54 -10.03 14.45 41.85
C ASN A 54 -9.66 15.66 41.00
N SER A 55 -8.52 15.65 40.32
CA SER A 55 -8.10 16.72 39.42
C SER A 55 -8.78 16.63 38.04
N ILE A 56 -9.27 15.45 37.67
CA ILE A 56 -10.08 15.22 36.47
C ILE A 56 -11.50 15.73 36.68
N TYR A 57 -11.72 16.99 36.35
CA TYR A 57 -13.04 17.64 36.38
C TYR A 57 -13.19 18.63 35.21
N PRO A 58 -14.36 18.67 34.55
CA PRO A 58 -15.57 17.88 34.84
C PRO A 58 -15.57 16.47 34.20
N TRP A 59 -16.08 15.47 34.94
CA TRP A 59 -16.03 14.05 34.54
C TRP A 59 -16.72 13.72 33.21
N TYR A 60 -17.78 14.46 32.86
CA TYR A 60 -18.51 14.20 31.62
C TYR A 60 -17.64 14.40 30.38
N GLU A 61 -16.57 15.20 30.44
CA GLU A 61 -15.64 15.37 29.32
C GLU A 61 -14.86 14.08 29.03
N VAL A 62 -14.49 13.35 30.09
CA VAL A 62 -13.86 12.03 29.97
C VAL A 62 -14.83 11.01 29.42
N GLN A 63 -16.08 10.98 29.90
CA GLN A 63 -17.12 10.09 29.36
C GLN A 63 -17.39 10.35 27.87
N ASN A 64 -17.46 11.62 27.47
CA ASN A 64 -17.62 12.03 26.08
C ASN A 64 -16.40 11.65 25.24
N PHE A 65 -15.19 11.88 25.76
CA PHE A 65 -13.95 11.48 25.10
C PHE A 65 -13.90 9.97 24.85
N LEU A 66 -14.20 9.16 25.88
CA LEU A 66 -14.28 7.70 25.76
C LEU A 66 -15.34 7.27 24.75
N SER A 67 -16.53 7.86 24.80
CA SER A 67 -17.60 7.55 23.83
C SER A 67 -17.18 7.88 22.39
N ASN A 68 -16.50 9.01 22.19
CA ASN A 68 -16.05 9.46 20.88
C ASN A 68 -14.89 8.64 20.31
N ILE A 69 -14.01 8.11 21.15
CA ILE A 69 -12.92 7.24 20.69
C ILE A 69 -13.41 5.81 20.47
N LEU A 70 -14.23 5.27 21.39
CA LEU A 70 -14.70 3.89 21.37
C LEU A 70 -15.71 3.63 20.24
N SER A 71 -16.56 4.60 19.91
CA SER A 71 -17.49 4.53 18.76
C SER A 71 -16.79 4.40 17.41
N LYS A 72 -15.49 4.73 17.33
CA LYS A 72 -14.68 4.61 16.10
C LYS A 72 -14.03 3.23 15.96
N PHE A 73 -14.09 2.38 16.99
CA PHE A 73 -13.53 1.04 16.96
C PHE A 73 -14.53 0.02 16.45
N PHE A 74 -14.03 -0.94 15.69
CA PHE A 74 -14.83 -2.09 15.27
C PHE A 74 -14.62 -3.21 16.29
N ILE A 75 -15.48 -3.22 17.31
CA ILE A 75 -15.41 -4.10 18.48
C ILE A 75 -16.11 -5.42 18.15
N GLY A 76 -15.44 -6.54 18.43
CA GLY A 76 -15.94 -7.86 18.14
C GLY A 76 -15.00 -8.99 18.61
N PRO A 77 -15.53 -10.20 18.85
CA PRO A 77 -14.75 -11.33 19.38
C PRO A 77 -13.61 -11.74 18.45
N GLY A 78 -13.82 -11.64 17.14
CA GLY A 78 -12.80 -11.81 16.11
C GLY A 78 -12.30 -10.46 15.57
N GLN A 79 -12.10 -9.44 16.42
CA GLN A 79 -11.67 -8.10 16.02
C GLN A 79 -11.05 -7.32 17.20
N ILE A 80 -11.50 -6.10 17.50
CA ILE A 80 -11.00 -5.33 18.63
C ILE A 80 -11.74 -5.76 19.90
N GLN A 81 -11.00 -6.00 20.97
CA GLN A 81 -11.55 -6.10 22.32
C GLN A 81 -11.07 -4.90 23.13
N VAL A 82 -11.96 -4.34 23.95
CA VAL A 82 -11.65 -3.17 24.77
C VAL A 82 -11.88 -3.49 26.24
N GLY A 83 -10.89 -3.20 27.07
CA GLY A 83 -10.99 -3.18 28.53
C GLY A 83 -10.72 -1.76 29.05
N VAL A 84 -11.26 -1.44 30.23
CA VAL A 84 -10.99 -0.17 30.91
C VAL A 84 -10.53 -0.44 32.34
N LEU A 85 -9.37 0.11 32.67
CA LEU A 85 -8.79 0.14 34.00
C LEU A 85 -8.81 1.59 34.48
N GLN A 86 -9.74 1.92 35.38
CA GLN A 86 -9.78 3.22 36.02
C GLN A 86 -8.81 3.24 37.21
N TYR A 87 -8.13 4.38 37.44
CA TYR A 87 -7.17 4.51 38.53
C TYR A 87 -7.23 5.86 39.25
N GLY A 88 -6.80 5.85 40.51
CA GLY A 88 -6.56 7.02 41.36
C GLY A 88 -5.59 6.60 42.47
N GLU A 89 -6.09 6.44 43.70
CA GLU A 89 -5.34 5.81 44.81
C GLU A 89 -5.24 4.27 44.64
N ARG A 90 -6.25 3.68 43.99
CA ARG A 90 -6.29 2.26 43.61
C ARG A 90 -6.61 2.15 42.12
N ALA A 91 -6.35 0.98 41.54
CA ALA A 91 -6.69 0.69 40.14
C ALA A 91 -7.75 -0.41 40.08
N VAL A 92 -8.86 -0.14 39.38
CA VAL A 92 -10.05 -1.00 39.26
C VAL A 92 -10.37 -1.25 37.79
N HIS A 93 -10.66 -2.51 37.47
CA HIS A 93 -11.12 -2.87 36.13
C HIS A 93 -12.61 -2.60 36.05
N GLU A 94 -13.00 -1.52 35.37
CA GLU A 94 -14.40 -1.18 35.11
C GLU A 94 -15.04 -2.24 34.20
N TRP A 95 -14.26 -2.71 33.22
CA TRP A 95 -14.56 -3.92 32.47
C TRP A 95 -13.30 -4.55 31.88
N VAL A 96 -13.37 -5.86 31.64
CA VAL A 96 -12.27 -6.67 31.09
C VAL A 96 -12.38 -6.82 29.57
N LEU A 97 -11.31 -7.29 28.93
CA LEU A 97 -11.31 -7.54 27.49
C LEU A 97 -12.35 -8.61 27.14
N GLY A 98 -13.11 -8.36 26.07
CA GLY A 98 -14.13 -9.29 25.59
C GLY A 98 -15.43 -9.33 26.40
N GLN A 99 -15.57 -8.51 27.45
CA GLN A 99 -16.81 -8.37 28.22
C GLN A 99 -17.95 -7.84 27.34
N TYR A 100 -17.67 -6.79 26.57
CA TYR A 100 -18.59 -6.23 25.58
C TYR A 100 -18.16 -6.64 24.17
N ARG A 101 -19.14 -6.94 23.32
CA ARG A 101 -18.92 -7.54 21.99
C ARG A 101 -19.21 -6.61 20.83
N THR A 102 -19.82 -5.44 21.08
CA THR A 102 -20.09 -4.44 20.04
C THR A 102 -19.67 -3.04 20.47
N ALA A 103 -19.56 -2.13 19.50
CA ALA A 103 -19.19 -0.74 19.76
C ALA A 103 -20.28 -0.02 20.57
N GLU A 104 -21.55 -0.32 20.29
CA GLU A 104 -22.71 0.26 20.97
C GLU A 104 -22.71 -0.09 22.46
N GLU A 105 -22.44 -1.34 22.81
CA GLU A 105 -22.35 -1.81 24.20
C GLU A 105 -21.23 -1.09 24.97
N VAL A 106 -20.05 -0.99 24.35
CA VAL A 106 -18.89 -0.32 24.96
C VAL A 106 -19.12 1.17 25.13
N VAL A 107 -19.73 1.83 24.14
CA VAL A 107 -20.06 3.27 24.23
C VAL A 107 -21.09 3.52 25.32
N GLU A 108 -22.09 2.65 25.46
CA GLU A 108 -23.08 2.79 26.53
C GLU A 108 -22.47 2.53 27.91
N ALA A 109 -21.56 1.56 28.04
CA ALA A 109 -20.79 1.37 29.27
C ALA A 109 -19.91 2.58 29.60
N ALA A 110 -19.29 3.19 28.60
CA ALA A 110 -18.43 4.37 28.77
C ALA A 110 -19.21 5.64 29.18
N LYS A 111 -20.48 5.77 28.81
CA LYS A 111 -21.33 6.87 29.31
C LYS A 111 -21.71 6.69 30.77
N ASN A 112 -21.80 5.45 31.24
CA ASN A 112 -22.26 5.09 32.57
C ASN A 112 -21.11 4.85 33.56
N ILE A 113 -19.85 5.00 33.14
CA ILE A 113 -18.67 4.86 34.01
C ILE A 113 -18.66 5.98 35.07
N SER A 114 -18.65 5.60 36.34
CA SER A 114 -18.55 6.53 37.45
C SER A 114 -17.10 6.83 37.78
N ARG A 115 -16.79 8.10 38.07
CA ARG A 115 -15.47 8.49 38.56
C ARG A 115 -15.19 7.81 39.89
N GLN A 116 -14.00 7.23 40.04
CA GLN A 116 -13.61 6.53 41.26
C GLN A 116 -13.41 7.47 42.46
N GLU A 117 -12.94 8.70 42.20
CA GLU A 117 -12.53 9.67 43.20
C GLU A 117 -11.33 9.19 44.04
N GLY A 118 -10.54 10.13 44.57
CA GLY A 118 -9.33 9.77 45.31
C GLY A 118 -8.45 10.95 45.66
N ARG A 119 -7.56 10.75 46.64
CA ARG A 119 -6.62 11.79 47.10
C ARG A 119 -5.28 11.76 46.35
N GLU A 120 -5.01 10.70 45.61
CA GLU A 120 -3.76 10.48 44.89
C GLU A 120 -4.03 10.05 43.44
N THR A 121 -3.03 10.25 42.59
CA THR A 121 -3.01 9.83 41.19
C THR A 121 -1.80 8.91 41.00
N ARG A 122 -2.01 7.60 41.01
CA ARG A 122 -0.94 6.58 40.90
C ARG A 122 -0.86 5.98 39.49
N THR A 123 -0.26 6.73 38.57
CA THR A 123 -0.18 6.39 37.14
C THR A 123 0.81 5.25 36.86
N ALA A 124 1.97 5.24 37.51
CA ALA A 124 2.96 4.16 37.31
C ALA A 124 2.40 2.80 37.78
N PHE A 125 1.72 2.79 38.93
CA PHE A 125 1.00 1.64 39.43
C PHE A 125 -0.07 1.15 38.43
N ALA A 126 -0.87 2.06 37.87
CA ALA A 126 -1.92 1.72 36.92
C ALA A 126 -1.37 1.13 35.61
N ILE A 127 -0.28 1.71 35.07
CA ILE A 127 0.40 1.21 33.87
C ILE A 127 0.95 -0.20 34.12
N ARG A 128 1.64 -0.41 35.25
CA ARG A 128 2.16 -1.73 35.63
C ARG A 128 1.04 -2.75 35.70
N ARG A 129 -0.06 -2.41 36.39
CA ARG A 129 -1.22 -3.29 36.56
C ARG A 129 -1.91 -3.61 35.24
N ALA A 130 -2.03 -2.64 34.34
CA ALA A 130 -2.58 -2.90 33.02
C ALA A 130 -1.71 -3.88 32.21
N CYS A 131 -0.38 -3.74 32.28
CA CYS A 131 0.54 -4.65 31.60
C CYS A 131 0.58 -6.06 32.20
N THR A 132 0.44 -6.21 33.52
CA THR A 132 0.51 -7.52 34.19
C THR A 132 -0.85 -8.22 34.27
N GLU A 133 -1.94 -7.48 34.48
CA GLU A 133 -3.28 -8.03 34.71
C GLU A 133 -4.24 -7.78 33.55
N ALA A 134 -4.34 -6.56 33.00
CA ALA A 134 -5.42 -6.25 32.05
C ALA A 134 -5.29 -6.97 30.71
N PHE A 135 -4.06 -7.24 30.24
CA PHE A 135 -3.79 -8.03 29.03
C PHE A 135 -3.61 -9.53 29.30
N SER A 136 -3.87 -9.99 30.53
CA SER A 136 -3.71 -11.40 30.89
C SER A 136 -4.83 -12.25 30.27
N PRO A 137 -4.56 -13.53 29.93
CA PRO A 137 -5.59 -14.46 29.47
C PRO A 137 -6.78 -14.58 30.42
N GLU A 138 -6.53 -14.48 31.74
CA GLU A 138 -7.54 -14.52 32.79
C GLU A 138 -8.53 -13.34 32.72
N ARG A 139 -8.11 -12.22 32.10
CA ARG A 139 -8.94 -11.03 31.85
C ARG A 139 -9.30 -10.84 30.38
N GLY A 140 -9.28 -11.93 29.60
CA GLY A 140 -9.71 -11.94 28.20
C GLY A 140 -8.62 -11.56 27.19
N GLY A 141 -7.38 -11.35 27.62
CA GLY A 141 -6.26 -11.05 26.73
C GLY A 141 -5.94 -12.20 25.78
N ARG A 142 -5.77 -11.90 24.50
CA ARG A 142 -5.49 -12.86 23.44
C ARG A 142 -3.99 -12.87 23.12
N ALA A 143 -3.39 -14.05 23.07
CA ALA A 143 -1.95 -14.21 22.84
C ALA A 143 -1.50 -13.70 21.46
N ASP A 144 -2.33 -13.91 20.43
CA ASP A 144 -2.03 -13.53 19.04
C ASP A 144 -2.50 -12.11 18.68
N ALA A 145 -3.09 -11.38 19.64
CA ALA A 145 -3.57 -10.03 19.43
C ALA A 145 -2.47 -8.99 19.67
N THR A 146 -2.51 -7.89 18.90
CA THR A 146 -1.68 -6.73 19.21
C THR A 146 -2.21 -6.06 20.47
N ARG A 147 -1.33 -5.79 21.45
CA ARG A 147 -1.70 -5.17 22.73
C ARG A 147 -1.44 -3.67 22.68
N LEU A 148 -2.48 -2.87 22.92
CA LEU A 148 -2.44 -1.42 22.89
C LEU A 148 -2.99 -0.84 24.19
N MET A 149 -2.17 -0.06 24.89
CA MET A 149 -2.55 0.70 26.06
C MET A 149 -2.74 2.16 25.69
N ILE A 150 -3.84 2.75 26.15
CA ILE A 150 -4.09 4.20 26.05
C ILE A 150 -4.24 4.74 27.46
N VAL A 151 -3.25 5.49 27.94
CA VAL A 151 -3.28 6.19 29.22
C VAL A 151 -3.96 7.54 29.01
N VAL A 152 -4.96 7.84 29.84
CA VAL A 152 -5.71 9.11 29.81
C VAL A 152 -5.55 9.73 31.19
N THR A 153 -4.89 10.89 31.28
CA THR A 153 -4.55 11.58 32.54
C THR A 153 -4.49 13.09 32.35
N ASP A 154 -4.49 13.90 33.40
CA ASP A 154 -4.25 15.35 33.34
C ASP A 154 -2.78 15.74 33.63
N GLY A 155 -1.94 14.77 33.99
CA GLY A 155 -0.48 14.86 33.85
C GLY A 155 0.34 14.83 35.14
N GLU A 156 -0.26 14.98 36.32
CA GLU A 156 0.48 14.90 37.59
C GLU A 156 0.31 13.53 38.27
N SER A 157 1.41 12.80 38.43
CA SER A 157 1.43 11.49 39.11
C SER A 157 2.19 11.58 40.42
N HIS A 158 1.62 11.00 41.47
CA HIS A 158 2.23 10.94 42.81
C HIS A 158 3.28 9.81 42.94
N ASP A 159 3.32 8.89 41.98
CA ASP A 159 4.23 7.75 41.88
C ASP A 159 5.16 7.82 40.64
N GLY A 160 5.41 9.03 40.13
CA GLY A 160 6.17 9.24 38.90
C GLY A 160 7.59 8.64 38.90
N GLU A 161 8.21 8.48 40.07
CA GLU A 161 9.53 7.86 40.22
C GLU A 161 9.55 6.35 39.87
N GLU A 162 8.42 5.65 40.02
CA GLU A 162 8.28 4.20 39.76
C GLU A 162 8.01 3.87 38.29
N LEU A 163 7.79 4.90 37.47
CA LEU A 163 7.36 4.76 36.09
C LEU A 163 8.37 4.04 35.17
N PRO A 164 9.69 4.24 35.30
CA PRO A 164 10.65 3.46 34.50
C PRO A 164 10.51 1.95 34.71
N GLU A 165 10.21 1.49 35.93
CA GLU A 165 9.98 0.07 36.21
C GLU A 165 8.68 -0.43 35.54
N ALA A 166 7.61 0.35 35.62
CA ALA A 166 6.33 0.04 34.98
C ALA A 166 6.47 -0.06 33.45
N LEU A 167 7.19 0.88 32.83
CA LEU A 167 7.42 0.88 31.38
C LEU A 167 8.27 -0.32 30.94
N ALA A 168 9.33 -0.66 31.66
CA ALA A 168 10.15 -1.83 31.38
C ALA A 168 9.33 -3.13 31.42
N GLU A 169 8.37 -3.21 32.35
CA GLU A 169 7.49 -4.38 32.48
C GLU A 169 6.50 -4.51 31.30
N CYS A 170 6.04 -3.39 30.75
CA CYS A 170 5.22 -3.34 29.55
C CYS A 170 6.01 -3.68 28.27
N GLU A 171 7.27 -3.27 28.18
CA GLU A 171 8.16 -3.60 27.06
C GLU A 171 8.42 -5.10 26.98
N LYS A 172 8.72 -5.76 28.11
CA LYS A 172 8.86 -7.22 28.18
C LYS A 172 7.64 -7.97 27.64
N ARG A 173 6.45 -7.37 27.71
CA ARG A 173 5.16 -7.95 27.26
C ARG A 173 4.69 -7.46 25.90
N ASN A 174 5.53 -6.70 25.19
CA ASN A 174 5.26 -6.16 23.86
C ASN A 174 3.94 -5.35 23.80
N VAL A 175 3.67 -4.55 24.84
CA VAL A 175 2.49 -3.68 24.91
C VAL A 175 2.83 -2.33 24.29
N THR A 176 2.14 -1.95 23.21
CA THR A 176 2.26 -0.60 22.63
C THR A 176 1.51 0.38 23.52
N ARG A 177 2.04 1.58 23.79
CA ARG A 177 1.49 2.53 24.76
C ARG A 177 1.35 3.92 24.15
N TYR A 178 0.24 4.60 24.45
CA TYR A 178 0.02 6.02 24.18
C TYR A 178 -0.45 6.72 25.44
N ALA A 179 -0.09 7.98 25.59
CA ALA A 179 -0.62 8.85 26.62
C ALA A 179 -1.43 9.99 25.98
N ILE A 180 -2.55 10.33 26.59
CA ILE A 180 -3.45 11.40 26.20
C ILE A 180 -3.63 12.27 27.44
N ALA A 181 -3.18 13.51 27.35
CA ALA A 181 -3.42 14.50 28.39
C ALA A 181 -4.82 15.11 28.21
N VAL A 182 -5.57 15.25 29.30
CA VAL A 182 -6.88 15.91 29.36
C VAL A 182 -6.72 17.21 30.13
N SER A 183 -6.96 18.35 29.48
CA SER A 183 -6.88 19.69 30.08
C SER A 183 -8.10 20.51 29.65
N SER A 184 -8.63 21.30 30.58
CA SER A 184 -9.72 22.26 30.36
C SER A 184 -9.22 23.67 29.96
N GLN A 185 -7.90 23.90 29.94
CA GLN A 185 -7.31 25.17 29.50
C GLN A 185 -6.55 25.02 28.17
N PRO A 186 -6.80 25.90 27.18
CA PRO A 186 -5.94 25.99 26.00
C PRO A 186 -4.53 26.43 26.46
N PRO A 187 -3.45 25.77 25.97
CA PRO A 187 -2.11 26.11 26.42
C PRO A 187 -1.77 27.55 26.02
N PRO A 188 -1.35 28.42 26.96
CA PRO A 188 -0.65 29.63 26.56
C PRO A 188 0.67 29.19 25.89
N VAL A 189 0.93 29.74 24.70
CA VAL A 189 2.14 29.52 23.91
C VAL A 189 3.42 29.78 24.74
N PRO A 190 4.55 29.17 24.37
CA PRO A 190 5.16 28.03 25.04
C PRO A 190 6.21 28.49 26.06
N GLN A 191 5.86 28.53 27.35
CA GLN A 191 6.88 28.72 28.38
C GLN A 191 6.49 28.22 29.77
N PHE A 192 5.99 26.98 29.94
CA PHE A 192 5.79 26.42 31.28
C PHE A 192 6.08 24.91 31.41
N PRO A 193 6.49 24.41 32.60
CA PRO A 193 7.21 23.14 32.80
C PRO A 193 6.36 21.86 32.70
N LEU A 194 5.05 21.95 32.48
CA LEU A 194 4.14 20.81 32.36
C LEU A 194 4.46 19.89 31.16
N PHE A 195 5.20 20.38 30.17
CA PHE A 195 5.61 19.63 28.98
C PHE A 195 6.74 18.62 29.21
N GLY A 196 7.49 18.74 30.31
CA GLY A 196 8.51 17.76 30.70
C GLY A 196 7.88 16.47 31.21
N ILE A 197 6.79 16.59 31.97
CA ILE A 197 6.23 15.48 32.75
C ILE A 197 5.62 14.40 31.85
N CYS A 198 4.74 14.70 30.89
CA CYS A 198 4.20 13.68 29.98
C CYS A 198 5.25 13.04 29.03
N ARG A 199 6.35 13.74 28.75
CA ARG A 199 7.47 13.23 27.93
C ARG A 199 8.39 12.33 28.75
N ASP A 200 8.76 12.78 29.95
CA ASP A 200 9.61 12.05 30.89
C ASP A 200 8.87 10.85 31.49
N GLN A 201 7.54 10.93 31.62
CA GLN A 201 6.66 9.83 32.05
C GLN A 201 6.48 8.72 30.99
N CYS A 202 6.82 8.98 29.73
CA CYS A 202 6.59 8.03 28.64
C CYS A 202 7.89 7.46 28.04
N GLY A 203 9.06 8.07 28.27
CA GLY A 203 10.35 7.56 27.79
C GLY A 203 10.56 7.68 26.27
N ASP A 204 11.82 7.64 25.84
CA ASP A 204 12.29 7.97 24.47
C ASP A 204 11.81 7.03 23.34
N SER A 205 11.09 5.96 23.69
CA SER A 205 10.53 4.99 22.73
C SER A 205 9.09 5.31 22.31
N ILE A 206 8.47 6.37 22.87
CA ILE A 206 7.04 6.68 22.73
C ILE A 206 6.79 7.90 21.83
N GLY A 207 5.89 7.76 20.86
CA GLY A 207 5.32 8.89 20.13
C GLY A 207 4.33 9.66 21.01
N VAL A 208 4.82 10.60 21.81
CA VAL A 208 3.98 11.49 22.62
C VAL A 208 3.27 12.51 21.70
N ARG A 209 1.94 12.50 21.67
CA ARG A 209 1.12 13.55 21.02
C ARG A 209 -0.01 13.97 21.94
N ILE A 210 0.04 15.22 22.40
CA ILE A 210 -0.91 15.84 23.32
C ILE A 210 -2.07 16.46 22.51
N TRP A 211 -3.31 16.27 22.96
CA TRP A 211 -4.52 16.84 22.35
C TRP A 211 -5.16 17.85 23.29
N ASN A 212 -5.67 18.95 22.74
CA ASN A 212 -6.60 19.83 23.43
C ASN A 212 -8.03 19.37 23.11
N LEU A 213 -8.93 19.35 24.08
CA LEU A 213 -10.34 19.01 23.87
C LEU A 213 -11.08 20.17 23.20
N ASP A 214 -10.75 20.46 21.94
CA ASP A 214 -11.63 21.27 21.09
C ASP A 214 -12.75 20.35 20.56
N ASN A 215 -13.99 20.80 20.67
CA ASN A 215 -15.23 20.10 20.29
C ASN A 215 -15.30 19.61 18.83
N ASP A 216 -14.27 19.88 18.01
CA ASP A 216 -14.21 19.47 16.63
C ASP A 216 -13.38 18.19 16.48
N GLY A 217 -14.07 17.05 16.44
CA GLY A 217 -13.52 15.70 16.21
C GLY A 217 -12.84 15.49 14.84
N SER A 218 -12.35 16.55 14.20
CA SER A 218 -11.78 16.60 12.85
C SER A 218 -10.27 16.31 12.80
N SER A 219 -9.57 16.37 13.94
CA SER A 219 -8.10 16.28 13.99
C SER A 219 -7.58 14.87 14.36
N LEU A 220 -8.34 14.09 15.13
CA LEU A 220 -8.04 12.71 15.54
C LEU A 220 -8.01 11.67 14.39
N PRO A 221 -8.87 11.70 13.35
CA PRO A 221 -8.82 10.73 12.24
C PRO A 221 -7.48 10.75 11.50
N ARG A 222 -6.81 11.92 11.47
CA ARG A 222 -5.59 12.16 10.70
C ARG A 222 -4.34 11.61 11.38
N CYS A 223 -4.32 11.55 12.72
CA CYS A 223 -3.20 11.03 13.51
C CYS A 223 -3.39 9.60 14.01
N TRP A 224 -4.63 9.14 14.26
CA TRP A 224 -4.93 7.72 14.51
C TRP A 224 -4.54 6.88 13.30
N ALA A 225 -4.87 7.38 12.10
CA ALA A 225 -4.32 6.89 10.86
C ALA A 225 -2.80 6.77 11.01
N THR A 226 -2.07 7.85 11.25
CA THR A 226 -0.60 7.84 11.19
C THR A 226 0.14 6.99 12.24
N THR A 227 -0.43 6.69 13.43
CA THR A 227 0.35 6.13 14.57
C THR A 227 -0.18 4.80 15.14
N CYS A 228 -1.50 4.58 15.27
CA CYS A 228 -2.04 3.19 15.43
C CYS A 228 -1.70 2.33 14.21
N ALA A 229 -1.42 3.03 13.13
CA ALA A 229 -1.07 2.48 11.87
C ALA A 229 0.39 2.88 11.50
N GLY A 230 1.23 3.06 12.55
CA GLY A 230 2.69 2.94 12.49
C GLY A 230 3.17 1.57 12.02
N SER A 231 2.26 0.61 11.85
CA SER A 231 2.45 -0.51 10.93
C SER A 231 1.36 -0.63 9.84
N ARG A 232 0.26 0.15 9.86
CA ARG A 232 -0.99 -0.12 9.12
C ARG A 232 -1.76 1.06 8.47
N THR A 233 -1.16 2.25 8.29
CA THR A 233 -1.90 3.42 7.76
C THR A 233 -1.97 3.38 6.25
N LEU A 234 -3.15 3.51 5.66
CA LEU A 234 -3.24 3.93 4.26
C LEU A 234 -2.96 5.43 4.17
N ARG A 235 -1.89 5.81 3.49
CA ARG A 235 -1.60 7.22 3.21
C ARG A 235 -2.38 7.63 1.96
N ILE A 236 -3.44 8.43 2.12
CA ILE A 236 -4.40 8.74 1.04
C ILE A 236 -3.92 9.89 0.13
N SER A 237 -2.97 10.74 0.55
CA SER A 237 -2.35 11.76 -0.32
C SER A 237 -1.04 12.34 0.22
N SER A 238 -0.17 12.81 -0.68
CA SER A 238 1.07 13.55 -0.38
C SER A 238 0.83 15.06 -0.28
N GLY A 239 0.12 15.52 0.75
CA GLY A 239 0.04 16.95 1.05
C GLY A 239 1.27 17.44 1.82
N ARG A 240 2.15 18.24 1.20
CA ARG A 240 3.12 19.08 1.93
C ARG A 240 2.37 20.25 2.54
N SER A 241 2.34 20.35 3.87
CA SER A 241 2.08 21.63 4.53
C SER A 241 3.37 22.45 4.50
N SER A 242 3.41 23.47 3.65
CA SER A 242 4.50 24.46 3.61
C SER A 242 4.41 25.39 4.83
N THR A 243 5.43 25.41 5.69
CA THR A 243 6.20 26.60 6.14
C THR A 243 7.24 26.22 7.23
N SER A 244 8.51 26.09 6.80
CA SER A 244 9.84 26.32 7.45
C SER A 244 10.20 25.72 8.85
N PRO A 245 11.48 25.74 9.27
CA PRO A 245 12.49 24.72 8.94
C PRO A 245 13.02 23.99 10.21
N ALA A 246 13.16 22.67 10.18
CA ALA A 246 13.93 21.96 11.21
C ALA A 246 14.65 20.73 10.63
N THR A 247 15.87 20.55 11.11
CA THR A 247 16.94 19.60 10.77
C THR A 247 16.52 18.12 10.83
N PRO A 248 17.27 17.20 10.19
CA PRO A 248 16.77 15.91 9.74
C PRO A 248 16.75 14.87 10.86
N MET A 249 15.57 14.39 11.25
CA MET A 249 15.43 13.24 12.13
C MET A 249 15.19 11.98 11.28
N ARG A 250 16.12 11.02 11.35
CA ARG A 250 16.04 9.69 10.73
C ARG A 250 14.79 8.96 11.22
N SER A 251 13.72 8.96 10.42
CA SER A 251 12.56 8.10 10.67
C SER A 251 12.87 6.68 10.20
N ILE A 252 13.05 5.74 11.13
CA ILE A 252 12.97 4.31 10.83
C ILE A 252 11.49 4.01 10.62
N SER A 253 11.06 3.93 9.36
CA SER A 253 9.69 3.59 8.96
C SER A 253 9.64 2.14 8.50
N SER A 254 9.11 1.23 9.32
CA SER A 254 8.75 -0.12 8.86
C SER A 254 7.43 -0.05 8.10
N THR A 255 7.52 0.30 6.82
CA THR A 255 6.43 0.17 5.87
C THR A 255 6.11 -1.32 5.71
N SER A 256 4.94 -1.78 6.14
CA SER A 256 4.41 -3.09 5.73
C SER A 256 3.71 -2.88 4.39
N PRO A 257 4.32 -3.19 3.24
CA PRO A 257 4.02 -2.48 2.01
C PRO A 257 3.11 -3.25 1.02
N MET A 258 2.52 -4.36 1.46
CA MET A 258 1.63 -5.23 0.67
C MET A 258 0.16 -5.03 1.07
N ARG A 259 -0.35 -3.79 1.05
CA ARG A 259 -1.69 -3.47 1.61
C ARG A 259 -2.76 -3.11 0.57
N LEU A 260 -2.35 -2.80 -0.65
CA LEU A 260 -3.23 -2.63 -1.79
C LEU A 260 -2.57 -3.41 -2.91
N LEU A 261 -3.00 -4.64 -3.14
CA LEU A 261 -2.48 -5.42 -4.25
C LEU A 261 -3.60 -5.46 -5.28
N SER A 262 -3.82 -4.35 -5.97
CA SER A 262 -4.52 -4.47 -7.25
C SER A 262 -3.59 -5.27 -8.16
N MET A 263 -3.87 -6.57 -8.27
CA MET A 263 -3.44 -7.33 -9.43
C MET A 263 -3.92 -6.59 -10.67
N THR A 264 -3.14 -6.57 -11.73
CA THR A 264 -3.63 -6.06 -13.01
C THR A 264 -4.33 -7.16 -13.78
N LEU A 265 -5.14 -6.77 -14.77
CA LEU A 265 -5.78 -7.71 -15.68
C LEU A 265 -4.75 -8.43 -16.58
N TRP A 266 -3.55 -7.86 -16.69
CA TRP A 266 -2.47 -8.33 -17.54
C TRP A 266 -1.69 -9.46 -16.86
N MET A 267 -1.67 -10.60 -17.54
CA MET A 267 -1.10 -11.85 -17.07
C MET A 267 -0.36 -12.50 -18.23
N LEU A 268 0.83 -13.01 -17.96
CA LEU A 268 1.62 -13.71 -18.96
C LEU A 268 1.80 -15.17 -18.57
N TRP A 269 1.47 -16.07 -19.49
CA TRP A 269 1.84 -17.48 -19.37
C TRP A 269 3.26 -17.68 -19.88
N ALA A 270 4.16 -18.09 -19.00
CA ALA A 270 5.48 -18.58 -19.34
C ALA A 270 5.51 -20.11 -19.16
N THR A 271 6.47 -20.78 -19.79
CA THR A 271 6.60 -22.25 -19.70
C THR A 271 6.72 -22.78 -18.26
N ASP A 272 7.21 -21.94 -17.34
CA ASP A 272 7.59 -22.31 -15.99
C ASP A 272 6.68 -21.67 -14.91
N GLY A 273 5.71 -20.84 -15.32
CA GLY A 273 4.84 -20.11 -14.41
C GLY A 273 4.06 -18.97 -15.05
N ILE A 274 3.35 -18.21 -14.22
CA ILE A 274 2.53 -17.09 -14.63
C ILE A 274 3.05 -15.81 -13.98
N LEU A 275 3.33 -14.77 -14.78
CA LEU A 275 3.68 -13.45 -14.25
C LEU A 275 2.44 -12.56 -14.16
N PHE A 276 2.23 -11.98 -12.98
CA PHE A 276 1.17 -11.04 -12.66
C PHE A 276 1.75 -9.66 -12.38
N GLY A 277 1.08 -8.61 -12.85
CA GLY A 277 1.36 -7.26 -12.40
C GLY A 277 0.63 -6.92 -11.10
N MET A 278 1.28 -6.15 -10.23
CA MET A 278 0.77 -5.75 -8.90
C MET A 278 0.86 -4.23 -8.72
N VAL A 279 0.05 -3.47 -9.48
CA VAL A 279 0.19 -2.00 -9.57
C VAL A 279 -0.01 -1.26 -8.26
N GLY A 280 -0.81 -1.78 -7.34
CA GLY A 280 -1.03 -1.16 -6.02
C GLY A 280 0.11 -1.39 -5.03
N ALA A 281 1.03 -2.32 -5.31
CA ALA A 281 2.07 -2.71 -4.38
C ALA A 281 2.95 -1.54 -3.97
N TYR A 282 3.38 -1.53 -2.71
CA TYR A 282 4.36 -0.56 -2.20
C TYR A 282 3.92 0.91 -2.34
N ASP A 283 2.66 1.22 -2.01
CA ASP A 283 2.04 2.55 -2.15
C ASP A 283 1.95 3.01 -3.61
N TRP A 284 1.51 2.11 -4.50
CA TRP A 284 1.40 2.33 -5.95
C TRP A 284 2.73 2.55 -6.70
N ASP A 285 3.88 2.31 -6.07
CA ASP A 285 5.14 2.11 -6.78
C ASP A 285 4.96 0.97 -7.81
N GLY A 286 4.24 -0.08 -7.41
CA GLY A 286 3.93 -1.26 -8.20
C GLY A 286 5.00 -2.34 -8.08
N ALA A 287 4.65 -3.54 -8.54
CA ALA A 287 5.52 -4.72 -8.52
C ALA A 287 5.01 -5.77 -9.51
N VAL A 288 5.66 -6.94 -9.51
CA VAL A 288 5.21 -8.15 -10.20
C VAL A 288 5.19 -9.33 -9.23
N LEU A 289 4.48 -10.39 -9.59
CA LEU A 289 4.46 -11.68 -8.89
C LEU A 289 4.55 -12.80 -9.90
N GLU A 290 5.39 -13.78 -9.64
CA GLU A 290 5.43 -15.02 -10.42
C GLU A 290 4.80 -16.15 -9.62
N GLU A 291 3.88 -16.88 -10.25
CA GLU A 291 3.26 -18.08 -9.72
C GLU A 291 3.77 -19.27 -10.53
N SER A 292 4.52 -20.17 -9.91
CA SER A 292 5.09 -21.36 -10.55
C SER A 292 4.64 -22.63 -9.83
N GLY A 293 5.00 -23.80 -10.38
CA GLY A 293 4.79 -25.08 -9.69
C GLY A 293 5.53 -25.18 -8.34
N HIS A 294 6.52 -24.32 -8.09
CA HIS A 294 7.30 -24.25 -6.85
C HIS A 294 6.73 -23.26 -5.82
N GLY A 295 5.59 -22.62 -6.11
CA GLY A 295 4.96 -21.60 -5.28
C GLY A 295 5.01 -20.22 -5.93
N HIS A 296 4.71 -19.19 -5.13
CA HIS A 296 4.73 -17.80 -5.58
C HIS A 296 5.97 -17.05 -5.11
N THR A 297 6.48 -16.19 -5.99
CA THR A 297 7.62 -15.33 -5.73
C THR A 297 7.20 -13.88 -5.92
N ILE A 298 7.36 -13.08 -4.86
CA ILE A 298 7.07 -11.64 -4.86
C ILE A 298 8.36 -10.90 -4.54
N PRO A 299 8.98 -10.19 -5.49
CA PRO A 299 10.15 -9.37 -5.22
C PRO A 299 9.88 -8.32 -4.15
N SER A 300 10.84 -8.12 -3.27
CA SER A 300 10.79 -7.03 -2.30
C SER A 300 10.88 -5.67 -3.00
N ARG A 301 10.34 -4.61 -2.39
CA ARG A 301 10.50 -3.23 -2.92
C ARG A 301 11.94 -2.86 -3.25
N LYS A 302 12.89 -3.33 -2.43
CA LYS A 302 14.32 -3.02 -2.59
C LYS A 302 14.87 -3.55 -3.92
N ALA A 303 14.29 -4.62 -4.45
CA ALA A 303 14.70 -5.22 -5.72
C ALA A 303 14.54 -4.22 -6.90
N PHE A 304 13.56 -3.32 -6.83
CA PHE A 304 13.31 -2.31 -7.85
C PHE A 304 13.89 -0.92 -7.51
N GLN A 305 14.54 -0.76 -6.35
CA GLN A 305 14.91 0.56 -5.80
C GLN A 305 15.86 1.36 -6.71
N LYS A 306 16.72 0.68 -7.49
CA LYS A 306 17.62 1.34 -8.45
C LYS A 306 16.84 2.09 -9.54
N GLU A 307 15.74 1.50 -10.01
CA GLU A 307 14.91 2.06 -11.07
C GLU A 307 13.76 2.91 -10.55
N PHE A 308 13.35 2.66 -9.30
CA PHE A 308 12.23 3.31 -8.61
C PHE A 308 12.72 3.85 -7.24
N PRO A 309 13.45 4.98 -7.25
CA PRO A 309 14.09 5.54 -6.06
C PRO A 309 13.06 5.99 -4.99
N LEU A 310 13.45 6.00 -3.71
CA LEU A 310 12.52 6.34 -2.60
C LEU A 310 11.99 7.77 -2.69
N GLU A 311 12.77 8.67 -3.29
CA GLU A 311 12.44 10.07 -3.53
C GLU A 311 11.17 10.21 -4.38
N LEU A 312 10.91 9.23 -5.25
CA LEU A 312 9.75 9.18 -6.15
C LEU A 312 8.60 8.32 -5.63
N LYS A 313 8.68 7.78 -4.41
CA LYS A 313 7.70 6.83 -3.86
C LYS A 313 6.25 7.34 -3.86
N ASN A 314 6.04 8.65 -3.78
CA ASN A 314 4.69 9.22 -3.77
C ASN A 314 4.12 9.49 -5.18
N HIS A 315 4.85 9.20 -6.26
CA HIS A 315 4.40 9.49 -7.62
C HIS A 315 3.48 8.41 -8.20
N ALA A 316 3.30 7.28 -7.50
CA ALA A 316 2.43 6.18 -7.92
C ALA A 316 2.75 5.69 -9.34
N ALA A 317 3.93 5.08 -9.51
CA ALA A 317 4.48 4.73 -10.82
C ALA A 317 3.68 3.64 -11.57
N TYR A 318 2.93 2.81 -10.84
CA TYR A 318 2.12 1.70 -11.38
C TYR A 318 2.96 0.65 -12.10
N LEU A 319 4.11 0.26 -11.55
CA LEU A 319 4.87 -0.88 -12.08
C LEU A 319 4.02 -2.16 -12.09
N GLY A 320 4.08 -2.89 -13.19
CA GLY A 320 3.22 -4.05 -13.44
C GLY A 320 1.88 -3.68 -14.07
N TYR A 321 1.73 -2.46 -14.59
CA TYR A 321 0.52 -2.08 -15.32
C TYR A 321 0.31 -2.99 -16.52
N ALA A 322 1.35 -3.19 -17.32
CA ALA A 322 1.43 -4.20 -18.37
C ALA A 322 2.61 -5.14 -18.07
N VAL A 323 2.48 -6.41 -18.42
CA VAL A 323 3.54 -7.42 -18.26
C VAL A 323 3.66 -8.27 -19.52
N SER A 324 4.89 -8.63 -19.88
CA SER A 324 5.18 -9.55 -20.99
C SER A 324 6.54 -10.24 -20.76
N SER A 325 6.96 -11.11 -21.68
CA SER A 325 8.31 -11.67 -21.67
C SER A 325 8.85 -11.75 -23.08
N LEU A 326 10.15 -11.56 -23.21
CA LEU A 326 10.88 -11.74 -24.45
C LEU A 326 11.95 -12.82 -24.29
N ARG A 327 12.36 -13.39 -25.41
CA ARG A 327 13.42 -14.39 -25.49
C ARG A 327 14.58 -13.83 -26.30
N LEU A 328 15.78 -13.89 -25.74
CA LEU A 328 17.00 -13.43 -26.38
C LEU A 328 17.63 -14.57 -27.21
N PRO A 329 18.52 -14.26 -28.18
CA PRO A 329 19.22 -15.28 -28.96
C PRO A 329 20.08 -16.22 -28.11
N SER A 330 20.50 -15.77 -26.93
CA SER A 330 21.20 -16.62 -25.94
C SER A 330 20.30 -17.71 -25.35
N GLY A 331 19.00 -17.73 -25.68
CA GLY A 331 17.99 -18.56 -25.06
C GLY A 331 17.47 -18.01 -23.72
N GLN A 332 18.07 -16.92 -23.23
CA GLN A 332 17.68 -16.28 -21.97
C GLN A 332 16.33 -15.58 -22.11
N ARG A 333 15.48 -15.71 -21.08
CA ARG A 333 14.19 -15.01 -20.99
C ARG A 333 14.36 -13.76 -20.14
N LEU A 334 13.77 -12.65 -20.60
CA LEU A 334 13.58 -11.44 -19.80
C LEU A 334 12.11 -11.16 -19.64
N TYR A 335 11.73 -10.71 -18.45
CA TYR A 335 10.41 -10.18 -18.16
C TYR A 335 10.37 -8.68 -18.50
N VAL A 336 9.22 -8.24 -18.98
CA VAL A 336 8.90 -6.85 -19.30
C VAL A 336 7.81 -6.38 -18.36
N ALA A 337 8.00 -5.23 -17.73
CA ALA A 337 6.97 -4.60 -16.92
C ALA A 337 6.86 -3.10 -17.20
N GLY A 338 5.63 -2.66 -17.44
CA GLY A 338 5.27 -1.27 -17.67
C GLY A 338 4.90 -0.52 -16.39
N ALA A 339 5.30 0.74 -16.31
CA ALA A 339 5.03 1.69 -15.23
C ALA A 339 4.60 3.05 -15.82
N PRO A 340 3.40 3.15 -16.42
CA PRO A 340 3.00 4.28 -17.27
C PRO A 340 2.85 5.62 -16.54
N ARG A 341 2.87 5.62 -15.21
CA ARG A 341 2.82 6.84 -14.38
C ARG A 341 4.17 7.26 -13.82
N PHE A 342 5.24 6.51 -14.06
CA PHE A 342 6.57 6.85 -13.58
C PHE A 342 6.98 8.26 -14.03
N GLN A 343 7.30 9.14 -13.06
CA GLN A 343 7.61 10.55 -13.29
C GLN A 343 6.60 11.29 -14.18
N HIS A 344 5.35 10.82 -14.20
CA HIS A 344 4.30 11.28 -15.11
C HIS A 344 4.59 11.11 -16.60
N LYS A 345 5.70 10.48 -17.00
CA LYS A 345 6.05 10.24 -18.41
C LYS A 345 5.86 8.79 -18.83
N GLY A 346 6.00 7.86 -17.89
CA GLY A 346 5.96 6.43 -18.12
C GLY A 346 7.35 5.82 -18.25
N LYS A 347 7.43 4.51 -17.96
CA LYS A 347 8.67 3.73 -17.98
C LYS A 347 8.36 2.27 -18.29
N VAL A 348 9.28 1.58 -18.95
CA VAL A 348 9.27 0.12 -19.12
C VAL A 348 10.62 -0.42 -18.64
N ILE A 349 10.60 -1.51 -17.89
CA ILE A 349 11.81 -2.21 -17.48
C ILE A 349 11.84 -3.62 -18.06
N LEU A 350 13.05 -4.05 -18.44
CA LEU A 350 13.38 -5.41 -18.81
C LEU A 350 14.24 -5.99 -17.71
N PHE A 351 13.86 -7.15 -17.18
CA PHE A 351 14.54 -7.70 -16.01
C PHE A 351 14.51 -9.23 -15.98
N GLU A 352 15.50 -9.77 -15.29
CA GLU A 352 15.51 -11.14 -14.82
C GLU A 352 14.97 -11.21 -13.41
N MET A 353 14.29 -12.29 -13.10
CA MET A 353 13.81 -12.57 -11.76
C MET A 353 14.22 -13.98 -11.36
N ALA A 354 15.00 -14.09 -10.29
CA ALA A 354 15.33 -15.36 -9.68
C ALA A 354 14.17 -15.87 -8.84
N THR A 355 14.10 -17.19 -8.62
CA THR A 355 13.09 -17.83 -7.75
C THR A 355 13.12 -17.29 -6.32
N THR A 356 14.26 -16.75 -5.86
CA THR A 356 14.42 -16.08 -4.55
C THR A 356 13.78 -14.69 -4.49
N GLY A 357 13.22 -14.18 -5.60
CA GLY A 357 12.68 -12.82 -5.71
C GLY A 357 13.73 -11.73 -5.95
N THR A 358 14.97 -12.13 -6.26
CA THR A 358 16.03 -11.20 -6.66
C THR A 358 15.77 -10.73 -8.09
N VAL A 359 15.80 -9.42 -8.31
CA VAL A 359 15.56 -8.82 -9.62
C VAL A 359 16.84 -8.16 -10.15
N THR A 360 17.19 -8.48 -11.38
CA THR A 360 18.29 -7.83 -12.10
C THR A 360 17.71 -7.11 -13.32
N VAL A 361 17.69 -5.78 -13.29
CA VAL A 361 17.21 -4.98 -14.42
C VAL A 361 18.29 -4.93 -15.50
N ALA A 362 17.98 -5.52 -16.66
CA ALA A 362 18.84 -5.52 -17.83
C ALA A 362 18.78 -4.19 -18.58
N GLN A 363 17.57 -3.60 -18.69
CA GLN A 363 17.38 -2.32 -19.36
C GLN A 363 16.15 -1.58 -18.83
N ALA A 364 16.18 -0.25 -18.89
CA ALA A 364 15.05 0.62 -18.59
C ALA A 364 14.84 1.64 -19.71
N LEU A 365 13.60 1.77 -20.16
CA LEU A 365 13.13 2.71 -21.17
C LEU A 365 12.21 3.74 -20.51
N THR A 366 12.45 5.04 -20.71
CA THR A 366 11.63 6.11 -20.11
C THR A 366 10.92 6.88 -21.22
N GLY A 367 9.63 7.17 -21.02
CA GLY A 367 8.85 7.97 -21.95
C GLY A 367 9.33 9.42 -22.04
N GLU A 368 9.15 10.05 -23.19
CA GLU A 368 9.65 11.41 -23.45
C GLU A 368 8.67 12.48 -22.94
N GLN A 369 7.37 12.26 -23.16
CA GLN A 369 6.31 13.23 -22.91
C GLN A 369 5.53 12.95 -21.64
N ILE A 370 5.25 14.01 -20.86
CA ILE A 370 4.40 13.97 -19.68
C ILE A 370 2.96 13.65 -20.08
N GLY A 371 2.31 12.76 -19.36
CA GLY A 371 0.93 12.36 -19.58
C GLY A 371 0.75 11.34 -20.71
N SER A 372 1.81 10.98 -21.43
CA SER A 372 1.74 10.09 -22.59
C SER A 372 1.36 8.63 -22.27
N TYR A 373 1.50 8.26 -20.99
CA TYR A 373 1.16 6.92 -20.49
C TYR A 373 2.04 5.83 -21.13
N PHE A 374 3.30 6.16 -21.45
CA PHE A 374 4.28 5.26 -22.06
C PHE A 374 4.50 3.99 -21.23
N GLY A 375 4.37 2.82 -21.85
CA GLY A 375 4.47 1.52 -21.18
C GLY A 375 3.18 1.05 -20.54
N SER A 376 2.03 1.58 -20.97
CA SER A 376 0.71 1.09 -20.55
C SER A 376 0.24 -0.15 -21.31
N GLU A 377 0.80 -0.39 -22.49
CA GLU A 377 0.64 -1.61 -23.26
C GLU A 377 2.01 -1.99 -23.84
N VAL A 378 2.32 -3.29 -23.83
CA VAL A 378 3.54 -3.83 -24.43
C VAL A 378 3.20 -5.07 -25.25
N CYS A 379 3.79 -5.19 -26.44
CA CYS A 379 3.60 -6.35 -27.31
C CYS A 379 4.95 -6.87 -27.78
N VAL A 380 5.19 -8.15 -27.54
CA VAL A 380 6.41 -8.86 -27.93
C VAL A 380 6.10 -9.63 -29.21
N LEU A 381 6.99 -9.53 -30.21
CA LEU A 381 6.84 -10.22 -31.49
C LEU A 381 8.15 -10.93 -31.87
N ASP A 382 7.97 -12.18 -32.28
CA ASP A 382 8.92 -12.99 -33.02
C ASP A 382 8.46 -12.91 -34.49
N VAL A 383 9.18 -12.13 -35.29
CA VAL A 383 8.73 -11.71 -36.61
C VAL A 383 9.05 -12.80 -37.64
N ASP A 384 10.14 -13.55 -37.50
CA ASP A 384 10.51 -14.61 -38.42
C ASP A 384 10.25 -16.05 -37.90
N ASP A 385 9.58 -16.17 -36.74
CA ASP A 385 9.17 -17.43 -36.10
C ASP A 385 10.37 -18.34 -35.74
N ASP A 386 11.52 -17.73 -35.41
CA ASP A 386 12.76 -18.45 -35.06
C ASP A 386 12.84 -18.82 -33.56
N GLY A 387 11.86 -18.37 -32.76
CA GLY A 387 11.77 -18.56 -31.33
C GLY A 387 12.52 -17.53 -30.50
N VAL A 388 13.07 -16.49 -31.13
CA VAL A 388 13.72 -15.31 -30.54
C VAL A 388 12.82 -14.11 -30.75
N THR A 389 12.83 -13.19 -29.78
CA THR A 389 12.07 -11.96 -29.93
C THR A 389 12.85 -10.93 -30.75
N ASP A 390 12.24 -10.47 -31.85
CA ASP A 390 12.76 -9.40 -32.70
C ASP A 390 12.25 -8.01 -32.32
N VAL A 391 11.00 -7.91 -31.87
CA VAL A 391 10.34 -6.61 -31.67
C VAL A 391 9.63 -6.53 -30.31
N LEU A 392 9.75 -5.38 -29.65
CA LEU A 392 9.01 -5.00 -28.45
C LEU A 392 8.28 -3.68 -28.67
N LEU A 393 7.01 -3.73 -29.07
CA LEU A 393 6.18 -2.54 -29.14
C LEU A 393 5.86 -2.02 -27.74
N VAL A 394 5.99 -0.71 -27.54
CA VAL A 394 5.65 -0.04 -26.28
C VAL A 394 4.71 1.13 -26.57
N ALA A 395 3.46 1.01 -26.12
CA ALA A 395 2.49 2.05 -26.40
C ALA A 395 2.61 3.26 -25.48
N ALA A 396 2.23 4.41 -26.04
CA ALA A 396 1.98 5.66 -25.33
C ALA A 396 0.64 6.24 -25.82
N PRO A 397 -0.50 5.60 -25.50
CA PRO A 397 -1.79 5.92 -26.10
C PRO A 397 -2.35 7.29 -25.69
N MET A 398 -1.70 7.98 -24.75
CA MET A 398 -2.06 9.33 -24.35
C MET A 398 -1.06 10.38 -24.85
N TYR A 399 -0.17 10.00 -25.76
CA TYR A 399 0.78 10.92 -26.37
C TYR A 399 0.03 11.97 -27.19
N LEU A 400 0.24 13.24 -26.86
CA LEU A 400 -0.38 14.39 -27.49
C LEU A 400 0.64 15.09 -28.38
N ASP A 401 0.42 15.09 -29.68
CA ASP A 401 1.32 15.75 -30.61
C ASP A 401 0.52 16.73 -31.49
N PRO A 402 1.03 17.94 -31.78
CA PRO A 402 0.44 18.82 -32.78
C PRO A 402 0.45 18.24 -34.21
N SER A 403 1.10 17.10 -34.44
CA SER A 403 1.00 16.27 -35.65
C SER A 403 0.74 14.79 -35.25
N PRO A 404 0.08 13.97 -36.07
CA PRO A 404 -0.58 12.71 -35.65
C PRO A 404 0.38 11.53 -35.40
N TRP A 405 1.32 11.66 -34.45
CA TRP A 405 2.36 10.67 -34.18
C TRP A 405 2.15 10.07 -32.78
N GLY A 406 1.91 8.75 -32.67
CA GLY A 406 1.62 8.21 -31.34
C GLY A 406 1.58 6.69 -31.17
N THR A 407 2.64 5.96 -31.49
CA THR A 407 3.05 4.71 -30.79
C THR A 407 4.51 4.41 -31.11
N MET A 408 5.38 4.40 -30.11
CA MET A 408 6.82 4.17 -30.31
C MET A 408 7.10 2.66 -30.33
N GLY A 409 7.58 2.14 -31.46
CA GLY A 409 7.97 0.73 -31.58
C GLY A 409 9.43 0.57 -31.18
N HIS A 410 9.72 -0.12 -30.07
CA HIS A 410 11.09 -0.55 -29.82
C HIS A 410 11.29 -1.89 -30.55
N SER A 411 12.42 -2.09 -31.21
CA SER A 411 12.81 -3.44 -31.64
C SER A 411 14.04 -3.91 -30.90
N VAL A 412 14.09 -5.22 -30.75
CA VAL A 412 15.13 -5.98 -30.07
C VAL A 412 16.14 -6.36 -31.13
N CYS A 413 17.13 -5.50 -31.37
CA CYS A 413 18.34 -5.93 -32.06
C CYS A 413 19.42 -6.21 -31.02
N PRO A 414 19.82 -7.48 -30.80
CA PRO A 414 20.95 -7.81 -29.96
C PRO A 414 22.23 -7.35 -30.66
N THR A 415 22.73 -6.16 -30.33
CA THR A 415 24.08 -5.74 -30.73
C THR A 415 24.94 -5.41 -29.52
N PRO A 416 26.02 -6.16 -29.27
CA PRO A 416 27.04 -5.78 -28.30
C PRO A 416 27.71 -4.44 -28.64
N PRO A 417 28.25 -3.69 -27.64
CA PRO A 417 28.46 -4.11 -26.25
C PRO A 417 27.70 -3.29 -25.19
N GLN A 418 26.71 -2.44 -25.50
CA GLN A 418 26.18 -1.48 -24.50
C GLN A 418 24.65 -1.38 -24.36
N ARG A 419 23.81 -1.91 -25.26
CA ARG A 419 22.34 -1.84 -25.13
C ARG A 419 21.67 -3.14 -25.60
N LEU A 420 20.62 -3.54 -24.91
CA LEU A 420 19.83 -4.74 -25.23
C LEU A 420 18.73 -4.42 -26.27
N LEU A 421 18.04 -3.29 -26.11
CA LEU A 421 17.10 -2.74 -27.08
C LEU A 421 17.55 -1.38 -27.58
N ALA A 422 17.33 -1.11 -28.87
CA ALA A 422 17.49 0.19 -29.49
C ALA A 422 16.15 0.63 -30.12
N PRO A 423 15.75 1.91 -30.00
CA PRO A 423 14.60 2.42 -30.74
C PRO A 423 14.89 2.37 -32.25
N VAL A 424 14.01 1.75 -33.03
CA VAL A 424 14.16 1.60 -34.49
C VAL A 424 13.11 2.39 -35.26
N GLY A 425 11.92 2.59 -34.70
CA GLY A 425 10.89 3.39 -35.36
C GLY A 425 9.64 3.62 -34.52
N THR A 426 8.65 4.23 -35.16
CA THR A 426 7.36 4.55 -34.57
C THR A 426 6.30 4.05 -35.55
N LEU A 427 5.26 3.38 -35.04
CA LEU A 427 4.11 2.99 -35.85
C LEU A 427 3.15 4.18 -35.95
N HIS A 428 2.53 4.33 -37.12
CA HIS A 428 1.73 5.52 -37.44
C HIS A 428 0.29 5.16 -37.82
N ALA A 429 -0.67 5.81 -37.18
CA ALA A 429 -2.10 5.77 -37.52
C ALA A 429 -2.43 6.69 -38.71
N ASP A 430 -3.73 6.85 -39.03
CA ASP A 430 -4.21 7.83 -40.00
C ASP A 430 -3.74 9.25 -39.62
N LYS A 431 -3.45 10.07 -40.63
CA LYS A 431 -2.87 11.42 -40.51
C LYS A 431 -3.88 12.48 -40.02
N LYS A 432 -5.10 12.08 -39.67
CA LYS A 432 -6.11 13.01 -39.16
C LYS A 432 -5.77 13.41 -37.72
N PRO A 433 -5.69 14.71 -37.39
CA PRO A 433 -5.51 15.14 -36.01
C PRO A 433 -6.74 14.76 -35.17
N GLN A 434 -6.58 13.83 -34.24
CA GLN A 434 -7.63 13.37 -33.33
C GLN A 434 -7.03 12.69 -32.10
N ASP A 435 -7.78 12.66 -31.00
CA ASP A 435 -7.43 11.85 -29.84
C ASP A 435 -7.89 10.40 -30.05
N SER A 436 -7.19 9.65 -30.90
CA SER A 436 -7.59 8.28 -31.28
C SER A 436 -7.24 7.22 -30.24
N ARG A 437 -6.37 7.56 -29.26
CA ARG A 437 -5.73 6.62 -28.34
C ARG A 437 -5.06 5.44 -29.07
N PHE A 438 -4.42 5.72 -30.20
CA PHE A 438 -3.67 4.71 -30.94
C PHE A 438 -2.63 4.01 -30.04
N GLY A 439 -2.55 2.68 -30.11
CA GLY A 439 -1.73 1.88 -29.20
C GLY A 439 -2.42 1.47 -27.90
N TYR A 440 -3.72 1.74 -27.73
CA TYR A 440 -4.45 1.35 -26.51
C TYR A 440 -4.50 -0.16 -26.30
N ALA A 441 -4.49 -0.93 -27.40
CA ALA A 441 -4.39 -2.37 -27.41
C ALA A 441 -3.50 -2.79 -28.58
N MET A 442 -2.65 -3.79 -28.36
CA MET A 442 -1.76 -4.33 -29.39
C MET A 442 -1.77 -5.87 -29.36
N ALA A 443 -1.59 -6.50 -30.50
CA ALA A 443 -1.40 -7.95 -30.56
C ALA A 443 -0.45 -8.33 -31.70
N ALA A 444 0.34 -9.37 -31.44
CA ALA A 444 1.05 -10.10 -32.48
C ALA A 444 0.04 -10.92 -33.29
N LEU A 445 0.18 -10.90 -34.60
CA LEU A 445 -0.62 -11.69 -35.53
C LEU A 445 0.29 -12.68 -36.26
N PRO A 446 -0.24 -13.85 -36.63
CA PRO A 446 0.46 -14.68 -37.60
C PRO A 446 0.60 -13.91 -38.93
N ASP A 447 1.56 -14.32 -39.76
CA ASP A 447 1.74 -13.85 -41.13
C ASP A 447 0.42 -13.86 -41.92
N LEU A 448 -0.17 -12.69 -42.18
CA LEU A 448 -1.45 -12.55 -42.87
C LEU A 448 -1.29 -12.46 -44.39
N ASN A 449 -0.15 -11.96 -44.88
CA ASN A 449 0.11 -11.75 -46.30
C ASN A 449 0.93 -12.89 -46.92
N HIS A 450 1.29 -13.90 -46.14
CA HIS A 450 2.07 -15.07 -46.53
C HIS A 450 3.46 -14.72 -47.07
N ASP A 451 4.11 -13.69 -46.53
CA ASP A 451 5.46 -13.28 -46.92
C ASP A 451 6.59 -13.90 -46.07
N GLY A 452 6.21 -14.72 -45.09
CA GLY A 452 7.11 -15.40 -44.16
C GLY A 452 7.38 -14.62 -42.88
N PHE A 453 6.74 -13.47 -42.65
CA PHE A 453 6.93 -12.67 -41.45
C PHE A 453 5.61 -12.43 -40.70
N ASN A 454 5.63 -12.61 -39.38
CA ASN A 454 4.51 -12.33 -38.51
C ASN A 454 4.19 -10.83 -38.45
N ASP A 455 2.89 -10.53 -38.33
CA ASP A 455 2.34 -9.19 -38.41
C ASP A 455 1.98 -8.63 -37.03
N ALA A 456 1.59 -7.35 -36.99
CA ALA A 456 1.07 -6.72 -35.78
C ALA A 456 -0.26 -6.00 -36.05
N VAL A 457 -1.14 -5.98 -35.05
CA VAL A 457 -2.34 -5.12 -35.05
C VAL A 457 -2.30 -4.15 -33.88
N VAL A 458 -2.72 -2.92 -34.16
CA VAL A 458 -2.79 -1.83 -33.18
C VAL A 458 -4.18 -1.21 -33.20
N GLY A 459 -4.80 -1.10 -32.03
CA GLY A 459 -6.12 -0.50 -31.84
C GLY A 459 -6.06 1.01 -31.57
N ALA A 460 -7.06 1.71 -32.09
CA ALA A 460 -7.31 3.14 -31.88
C ALA A 460 -8.78 3.35 -31.50
N PRO A 461 -9.19 3.03 -30.26
CA PRO A 461 -10.60 2.90 -29.90
C PRO A 461 -11.37 4.23 -29.90
N LEU A 462 -10.69 5.37 -29.76
CA LEU A 462 -11.34 6.69 -29.72
C LEU A 462 -11.36 7.39 -31.08
N GLU A 463 -10.79 6.76 -32.11
CA GLU A 463 -10.79 7.26 -33.47
C GLU A 463 -12.20 7.54 -33.99
N ASP A 464 -12.32 8.54 -34.86
CA ASP A 464 -13.50 8.79 -35.66
C ASP A 464 -14.75 9.12 -34.80
N GLY A 465 -14.54 9.82 -33.68
CA GLY A 465 -15.59 10.14 -32.73
C GLY A 465 -16.01 8.93 -31.89
N HIS A 466 -15.03 8.16 -31.42
CA HIS A 466 -15.21 6.95 -30.61
C HIS A 466 -15.88 5.78 -31.35
N ARG A 467 -15.81 5.76 -32.68
CA ARG A 467 -16.20 4.57 -33.47
C ARG A 467 -15.10 3.51 -33.43
N GLY A 468 -13.86 3.94 -33.28
CA GLY A 468 -12.69 3.08 -33.18
C GLY A 468 -12.17 2.63 -34.55
N ALA A 469 -10.88 2.32 -34.58
CA ALA A 469 -10.19 1.77 -35.74
C ALA A 469 -9.15 0.73 -35.31
N ILE A 470 -8.75 -0.11 -36.28
CA ILE A 470 -7.64 -1.05 -36.16
C ILE A 470 -6.68 -0.84 -37.32
N TYR A 471 -5.40 -1.02 -37.05
CA TYR A 471 -4.31 -0.83 -38.00
C TYR A 471 -3.45 -2.09 -38.03
N ILE A 472 -3.23 -2.66 -39.21
CA ILE A 472 -2.37 -3.83 -39.41
C ILE A 472 -1.02 -3.34 -39.95
N TYR A 473 0.07 -3.85 -39.39
CA TYR A 473 1.45 -3.55 -39.80
C TYR A 473 2.13 -4.84 -40.18
N HIS A 474 2.67 -4.89 -41.40
CA HIS A 474 3.34 -6.10 -41.87
C HIS A 474 4.73 -6.28 -41.28
N GLY A 475 5.08 -7.55 -41.06
CA GLY A 475 6.43 -8.00 -40.76
C GLY A 475 7.42 -7.69 -41.88
N ALA A 476 8.69 -7.63 -41.50
CA ALA A 476 9.85 -7.54 -42.38
C ALA A 476 11.06 -8.13 -41.64
N PRO A 477 12.18 -8.46 -42.33
CA PRO A 477 13.36 -9.04 -41.67
C PRO A 477 13.81 -8.25 -40.43
N GLY A 478 13.59 -8.83 -39.25
CA GLY A 478 13.95 -8.26 -37.94
C GLY A 478 13.18 -7.01 -37.50
N THR A 479 12.04 -6.65 -38.12
CA THR A 479 11.28 -5.43 -37.77
C THR A 479 9.83 -5.47 -38.27
N LEU A 480 9.03 -4.50 -37.87
CA LEU A 480 7.75 -4.18 -38.51
C LEU A 480 7.91 -3.00 -39.47
N LEU A 481 7.11 -2.99 -40.55
CA LEU A 481 7.01 -1.83 -41.43
C LEU A 481 6.21 -0.72 -40.74
N PRO A 482 6.66 0.55 -40.77
CA PRO A 482 6.01 1.64 -40.04
C PRO A 482 4.70 2.13 -40.67
N GLN A 483 4.43 1.74 -41.93
CA GLN A 483 3.18 2.07 -42.62
C GLN A 483 2.19 0.92 -42.52
N TYR A 484 0.99 1.24 -42.05
CA TYR A 484 -0.10 0.28 -41.97
C TYR A 484 -0.58 -0.16 -43.35
N LYS A 485 -1.19 -1.34 -43.40
CA LYS A 485 -1.85 -1.94 -44.57
C LYS A 485 -3.27 -2.28 -44.11
N GLN A 486 -4.22 -1.40 -44.43
CA GLN A 486 -5.62 -1.57 -44.03
C GLN A 486 -6.38 -2.44 -45.02
#